data_AF-A0A645CWW7-F1
#
_entry.id   AF-A0A645CWW7-F1
#
_cell.length_a   1.000
_cell.length_b   1.000
_cell.length_c   1.000
_cell.angle_alpha   90.00
_cell.angle_beta   90.00
_cell.angle_gamma   90.00
#
_symmetry.space_group_name_H-M   'P 1'
#
loop_
_entity.id
_entity.type
_entity.pdbx_description
1 polymer ?
#
loop_
_entity_poly.entity_id
_entity_poly.type
_entity_poly.pdbx_seq_one_letter_code
_entity_poly.pdbx_strand_id
1 'polypeptide(L)'
;MGATYPSDLRELRRRLEDVFFLVPGYGAQGGTAQDVQHAFDKFGRGAIVNASRSIMCAWQKTNRDGADYQEAARAAAIAMRDDIKQYVTIL
;
A
#
# COMPACT_ATOMS: atom_id res chain seq x y z
N MET A 1 2.60 -11.72 1.96
CA MET A 1 2.43 -11.61 3.43
C MET A 1 1.50 -10.44 3.67
N GLY A 2 0.37 -10.63 4.36
CA GLY A 2 -0.56 -9.54 4.64
C GLY A 2 0.07 -8.49 5.56
N ALA A 3 -0.40 -7.24 5.48
CA ALA A 3 0.06 -6.13 6.33
C ALA A 3 -0.21 -6.34 7.85
N THR A 4 -0.82 -7.45 8.24
CA THR A 4 -1.36 -7.72 9.57
C THR A 4 -0.38 -8.37 10.57
N TYR A 5 0.86 -8.71 10.15
CA TYR A 5 1.89 -9.31 11.04
C TYR A 5 3.25 -8.58 10.93
N PRO A 6 3.43 -7.44 11.63
CA PRO A 6 4.60 -6.56 11.47
C PRO A 6 5.92 -7.14 12.00
N SER A 7 5.87 -7.98 13.04
CA SER A 7 7.05 -8.66 13.60
C SER A 7 7.68 -9.60 12.59
N ASP A 8 6.85 -10.40 11.93
CA ASP A 8 7.27 -11.47 11.05
C ASP A 8 7.80 -10.90 9.73
N LEU A 9 7.21 -9.78 9.27
CA LEU A 9 7.65 -9.03 8.10
C LEU A 9 9.09 -8.52 8.23
N ARG A 10 9.47 -7.99 9.41
CA ARG A 10 10.85 -7.52 9.64
C ARG A 10 11.86 -8.65 9.64
N GLU A 11 11.53 -9.78 10.25
CA GLU A 11 12.42 -10.94 10.28
C GLU A 11 12.57 -11.56 8.88
N LEU A 12 11.47 -11.69 8.14
CA LEU A 12 11.47 -12.17 6.77
C LEU A 12 12.26 -11.27 5.82
N ARG A 13 12.12 -9.93 5.94
CA ARG A 13 12.91 -8.97 5.14
C ARG A 13 14.41 -9.11 5.36
N ARG A 14 14.84 -9.42 6.60
CA ARG A 14 16.25 -9.70 6.91
C ARG A 14 16.74 -11.01 6.30
N ARG A 15 15.88 -12.04 6.25
CA ARG A 15 16.24 -13.37 5.71
C ARG A 15 16.17 -13.42 4.18
N LEU A 16 15.36 -12.57 3.56
CA LEU A 16 15.07 -12.55 2.12
C LEU A 16 15.40 -11.18 1.51
N GLU A 17 16.64 -10.73 1.67
CA GLU A 17 17.07 -9.37 1.33
C GLU A 17 16.88 -9.00 -0.15
N ASP A 18 16.93 -9.96 -1.08
CA ASP A 18 16.79 -9.72 -2.52
C ASP A 18 15.41 -10.07 -3.10
N VAL A 19 14.47 -10.53 -2.27
CA VAL A 19 13.15 -10.97 -2.73
C VAL A 19 12.15 -9.82 -2.75
N PHE A 20 11.33 -9.75 -3.80
CA PHE A 20 10.17 -8.85 -3.83
C PHE A 20 9.01 -9.42 -3.03
N PHE A 21 8.47 -8.62 -2.11
CA PHE A 21 7.28 -8.97 -1.35
C PHE A 21 6.02 -8.38 -1.97
N LEU A 22 5.01 -9.22 -2.15
CA LEU A 22 3.65 -8.78 -2.41
C LEU A 22 2.93 -8.56 -1.07
N VAL A 23 2.48 -7.33 -0.84
CA VAL A 23 1.76 -6.90 0.36
C VAL A 23 0.30 -6.60 0.00
N PRO A 24 -0.62 -7.56 0.19
CA PRO A 24 -2.04 -7.34 -0.07
C PRO A 24 -2.72 -6.59 1.08
N GLY A 25 -3.80 -5.89 0.74
CA GLY A 25 -4.79 -5.47 1.73
C GLY A 25 -4.65 -4.05 2.27
N TYR A 26 -3.88 -3.18 1.61
CA TYR A 26 -3.79 -1.76 2.00
C TYR A 26 -5.18 -1.10 1.98
N GLY A 27 -5.53 -0.45 3.09
CA GLY A 27 -6.80 0.23 3.31
C GLY A 27 -7.97 -0.68 3.68
N ALA A 28 -8.32 -1.67 2.84
CA ALA A 28 -9.56 -2.46 3.02
C ALA A 28 -9.44 -3.61 4.03
N GLN A 29 -8.24 -4.11 4.32
CA GLN A 29 -7.99 -5.18 5.30
C GLN A 29 -7.32 -4.66 6.58
N GLY A 30 -7.36 -3.35 6.81
CA GLY A 30 -6.76 -2.72 7.99
C GLY A 30 -5.25 -2.50 7.93
N GLY A 31 -4.59 -2.84 6.80
CA GLY A 31 -3.17 -2.53 6.60
C GLY A 31 -2.96 -1.03 6.39
N THR A 32 -2.16 -0.41 7.27
CA THR A 32 -1.80 1.01 7.20
C THR A 32 -0.47 1.22 6.48
N ALA A 33 -0.17 2.47 6.06
CA ALA A 33 1.15 2.81 5.54
C ALA A 33 2.29 2.51 6.53
N GLN A 34 2.01 2.64 7.82
CA GLN A 34 2.96 2.29 8.88
C GLN A 34 3.27 0.79 8.91
N ASP A 35 2.29 -0.08 8.66
CA ASP A 35 2.51 -1.53 8.69
C ASP A 35 3.32 -2.00 7.47
N VAL A 36 3.03 -1.45 6.29
CA VAL A 36 3.68 -1.87 5.04
C VAL A 36 5.15 -1.42 4.95
N GLN A 37 5.57 -0.43 5.74
CA GLN A 37 6.96 0.07 5.72
C GLN A 37 7.98 -1.06 5.96
N HIS A 38 7.62 -2.07 6.76
CA HIS A 38 8.49 -3.19 7.10
C HIS A 38 8.71 -4.19 5.97
N ALA A 39 7.95 -4.09 4.87
CA ALA A 39 8.16 -4.89 3.67
C ALA A 39 9.29 -4.34 2.78
N PHE A 40 9.61 -3.05 2.93
CA PHE A 40 10.61 -2.36 2.11
C PHE A 40 12.01 -2.46 2.71
N ASP A 41 13.04 -2.37 1.86
CA ASP A 41 14.42 -2.18 2.29
C ASP A 41 14.67 -0.72 2.73
N LYS A 42 15.90 -0.45 3.20
CA LYS A 42 16.33 0.90 3.64
C LYS A 42 16.31 1.97 2.53
N PHE A 43 16.11 1.58 1.28
CA PHE A 43 16.03 2.45 0.11
C PHE A 43 14.60 2.51 -0.48
N GLY A 44 13.60 1.94 0.21
CA GLY A 44 12.22 1.92 -0.23
C GLY A 44 11.90 0.94 -1.36
N ARG A 45 12.71 -0.11 -1.53
CA ARG A 45 12.58 -1.12 -2.60
C ARG A 45 12.15 -2.48 -2.06
N GLY A 46 11.88 -3.42 -2.97
CA GLY A 46 11.67 -4.83 -2.61
C GLY A 46 10.26 -5.17 -2.14
N ALA A 47 9.29 -4.26 -2.30
CA ALA A 47 7.89 -4.57 -2.06
C ALA A 47 6.95 -3.93 -3.09
N ILE A 48 5.85 -4.63 -3.36
CA ILE A 48 4.72 -4.18 -4.16
C ILE A 48 3.50 -4.21 -3.26
N VAL A 49 2.89 -3.05 -3.04
CA VAL A 49 1.68 -2.93 -2.21
C VAL A 49 0.45 -2.97 -3.11
N ASN A 50 -0.41 -3.96 -2.88
CA ASN A 50 -1.63 -4.13 -3.65
C ASN A 50 -2.83 -3.47 -2.95
N ALA A 51 -3.55 -2.65 -3.72
CA ALA A 51 -4.80 -2.01 -3.33
C ALA A 51 -5.83 -2.15 -4.45
N SER A 52 -6.84 -2.98 -4.23
CA SER A 52 -7.91 -3.22 -5.22
C SER A 52 -9.13 -2.34 -4.94
N ARG A 53 -10.01 -2.75 -4.00
CA ARG A 53 -11.29 -2.07 -3.74
C ARG A 53 -11.12 -0.62 -3.28
N SER A 54 -10.07 -0.31 -2.54
CA SER A 54 -9.78 1.06 -2.08
C SER A 54 -9.54 2.04 -3.23
N ILE A 55 -9.05 1.58 -4.38
CA ILE A 55 -8.85 2.38 -5.60
C ILE A 55 -10.06 2.22 -6.53
N MET A 56 -10.43 0.98 -6.86
CA MET A 56 -11.46 0.66 -7.85
C MET A 56 -12.85 1.16 -7.44
N CYS A 57 -13.15 1.20 -6.14
CA CYS A 57 -14.43 1.67 -5.60
C CYS A 57 -14.33 3.08 -4.98
N ALA A 58 -13.23 3.81 -5.22
CA ALA A 58 -13.03 5.15 -4.64
C ALA A 58 -14.13 6.14 -5.03
N TRP A 59 -14.65 6.02 -6.25
CA TRP A 59 -15.73 6.84 -6.80
C TRP A 59 -17.02 6.76 -5.98
N GLN A 60 -17.28 5.63 -5.30
CA GLN A 60 -18.46 5.48 -4.45
C GLN A 60 -18.46 6.44 -3.26
N LYS A 61 -17.29 7.00 -2.91
CA LYS A 61 -17.13 7.96 -1.81
C LYS A 61 -17.25 9.42 -2.25
N THR A 62 -17.33 9.72 -3.54
CA THR A 62 -17.38 11.10 -4.04
C THR A 62 -18.79 11.69 -3.99
N ASN A 63 -19.80 10.86 -3.67
CA ASN A 63 -21.21 11.24 -3.61
C ASN A 63 -21.72 11.86 -4.92
N ARG A 64 -21.18 11.39 -6.06
CA ARG A 64 -21.56 11.75 -7.43
C ARG A 64 -22.23 10.57 -8.12
N ASP A 65 -22.58 10.74 -9.39
CA ASP A 65 -23.19 9.72 -10.25
C ASP A 65 -22.23 8.62 -10.73
N GLY A 66 -20.93 8.72 -10.38
CA GLY A 66 -19.90 7.76 -10.74
C GLY A 66 -19.22 8.04 -12.09
N ALA A 67 -19.56 9.13 -12.78
CA ALA A 67 -18.88 9.54 -14.00
C ALA A 67 -17.41 9.94 -13.77
N ASP A 68 -17.06 10.30 -12.52
CA ASP A 68 -15.73 10.70 -12.07
C ASP A 68 -14.85 9.52 -11.63
N TYR A 69 -15.17 8.28 -12.04
CA TYR A 69 -14.48 7.09 -11.55
C TYR A 69 -12.97 7.09 -11.83
N GLN A 70 -12.56 7.68 -12.96
CA GLN A 70 -11.16 7.76 -13.37
C GLN A 70 -10.39 8.72 -12.45
N GLU A 71 -10.95 9.90 -12.20
CA GLU A 71 -10.40 10.91 -11.29
C GLU A 71 -10.36 10.38 -9.86
N ALA A 72 -11.42 9.74 -9.40
CA ALA A 72 -11.51 9.17 -8.05
C ALA A 72 -10.48 8.04 -7.85
N ALA A 73 -10.32 7.14 -8.82
CA ALA A 73 -9.30 6.10 -8.78
C ALA A 73 -7.88 6.69 -8.77
N ARG A 74 -7.62 7.70 -9.61
CA ARG A 74 -6.34 8.41 -9.66
C ARG A 74 -6.04 9.10 -8.32
N ALA A 75 -7.02 9.81 -7.75
CA ALA A 75 -6.88 10.48 -6.47
C ALA A 75 -6.59 9.49 -5.34
N ALA A 76 -7.29 8.35 -5.29
CA ALA A 76 -7.06 7.30 -4.31
C ALA A 76 -5.66 6.67 -4.43
N ALA A 77 -5.18 6.43 -5.66
CA ALA A 77 -3.83 5.90 -5.89
C ALA A 77 -2.74 6.89 -5.46
N ILE A 78 -2.93 8.19 -5.75
CA ILE A 78 -2.02 9.25 -5.29
C ILE A 78 -2.00 9.34 -3.77
N ALA A 79 -3.18 9.37 -3.14
CA ALA A 79 -3.30 9.42 -1.68
C ALA A 79 -2.61 8.23 -1.01
N MET A 80 -2.81 7.01 -1.53
CA MET A 80 -2.11 5.81 -1.06
C MET A 80 -0.59 5.94 -1.17
N ARG A 81 -0.09 6.39 -2.33
CA ARG A 81 1.35 6.59 -2.54
C ARG A 81 1.91 7.60 -1.53
N ASP A 82 1.22 8.71 -1.34
CA ASP A 82 1.68 9.80 -0.49
C ASP A 82 1.64 9.42 0.99
N ASP A 83 0.65 8.62 1.41
CA ASP A 83 0.60 8.03 2.75
C ASP A 83 1.78 7.06 2.99
N ILE A 84 2.08 6.17 2.04
CA ILE A 84 3.24 5.25 2.13
C ILE A 84 4.56 6.04 2.20
N LYS A 85 4.68 7.13 1.43
CA LYS A 85 5.88 8.00 1.44
C LYS A 85 6.17 8.64 2.80
N GLN A 86 5.18 8.75 3.69
CA GLN A 86 5.43 9.27 5.04
C GLN A 86 6.30 8.32 5.89
N TYR A 87 6.31 7.02 5.56
CA TYR A 87 7.01 5.98 6.33
C TYR A 87 8.13 5.30 5.56
N VAL A 88 8.15 5.43 4.23
CA VAL A 88 9.13 4.80 3.35
C VAL A 88 9.86 5.87 2.56
N THR A 89 11.19 5.85 2.61
CA THR A 89 12.03 6.69 1.74
C THR A 89 11.87 6.20 0.31
N ILE A 90 11.11 6.93 -0.51
CA ILE A 90 11.02 6.71 -1.95
C ILE A 90 11.96 7.69 -2.64
N LEU A 91 13.04 7.18 -3.25
CA LEU A 91 13.95 7.96 -4.12
C LEU A 91 13.26 8.39 -5.41
#